data_AF-A0A969BAB2-F1
#
_entry.id   AF-A0A969BAB2-F1
#
_cell.length_a   1.000
_cell.length_b   1.000
_cell.length_c   1.000
_cell.angle_alpha   90.00
_cell.angle_beta   90.00
_cell.angle_gamma   90.00
#
_symmetry.space_group_name_H-M   'P 1'
#
loop_
_entity.id
_entity.type
_entity.pdbx_description
1 polymer ?
#
loop_
_entity_poly.entity_id
_entity_poly.type
_entity_poly.pdbx_seq_one_letter_code
_entity_poly.pdbx_strand_id
1 'polypeptide(L)' 'MNGDGLVNAIDFNAVIGSYGILCTCPEDVNGDGSVNAIDFNIVVGSYGASCN' A
#
# COMPACT_ATOMS: atom_id res chain seq x y z
N MET A 1 3.59 4.66 1.54
CA MET A 1 2.24 5.01 2.06
C MET A 1 2.43 5.84 3.33
N ASN A 2 1.40 6.55 3.81
CA ASN A 2 1.47 7.65 4.81
C ASN A 2 2.46 8.83 4.51
N GLY A 3 3.48 8.64 3.66
CA GLY A 3 4.43 9.65 3.24
C GLY A 3 5.68 9.81 4.13
N ASP A 4 5.95 8.87 5.05
CA ASP A 4 7.06 8.96 6.03
C ASP A 4 8.42 8.46 5.52
N GLY A 5 8.48 7.94 4.29
CA GLY A 5 9.70 7.44 3.66
C GLY A 5 10.14 6.05 4.14
N LEU A 6 9.33 5.36 4.95
CA LEU A 6 9.57 4.01 5.42
C LEU A 6 8.40 3.11 5.02
N VAL A 7 8.69 1.86 4.65
CA VAL A 7 7.64 0.85 4.48
C VAL A 7 7.51 0.04 5.77
N ASN A 8 6.46 0.29 6.53
CA ASN A 8 6.22 -0.31 7.83
C ASN A 8 4.74 -0.68 8.06
N ALA A 9 4.39 -1.04 9.29
CA ALA A 9 3.03 -1.46 9.64
C ALA A 9 1.95 -0.36 9.41
N ILE A 10 2.34 0.91 9.34
CA ILE A 10 1.41 2.01 9.05
C ILE A 10 0.96 1.95 7.60
N ASP A 11 1.86 1.67 6.65
CA ASP A 11 1.48 1.45 5.24
C ASP A 11 0.52 0.28 5.10
N PHE A 12 0.81 -0.78 5.84
CA PHE A 12 -0.02 -1.97 5.85
C PHE A 12 -1.45 -1.69 6.30
N ASN A 13 -1.59 -0.93 7.39
CA ASN A 13 -2.89 -0.52 7.91
C ASN A 13 -3.64 0.38 6.94
N ALA A 14 -2.93 1.19 6.14
CA ALA A 14 -3.56 2.01 5.10
C ALA A 14 -4.16 1.12 3.99
N VAL A 15 -3.41 0.15 3.44
CA VAL A 15 -3.96 -0.79 2.44
C VAL A 15 -5.14 -1.58 2.99
N ILE A 16 -5.02 -2.11 4.21
CA ILE A 16 -6.09 -2.88 4.86
C ILE A 16 -7.33 -2.01 5.09
N GLY A 17 -7.15 -0.74 5.48
CA GLY A 17 -8.24 0.20 5.69
C GLY A 17 -9.03 0.52 4.41
N SER A 18 -8.38 0.40 3.26
CA SER A 18 -8.99 0.63 1.93
C SER A 18 -9.30 -0.65 1.17
N TYR A 19 -9.17 -1.83 1.78
CA TYR A 19 -9.30 -3.10 1.09
C TYR A 19 -10.70 -3.31 0.48
N GLY A 20 -10.75 -3.67 -0.81
CA GLY A 20 -12.00 -3.85 -1.57
C GLY A 20 -12.61 -2.56 -2.12
N ILE A 21 -11.96 -1.41 -1.91
CA ILE A 21 -12.38 -0.13 -2.50
C ILE A 21 -11.86 -0.04 -3.94
N LEU A 22 -12.71 0.45 -4.84
CA LEU A 22 -12.30 0.89 -6.17
C LEU A 22 -11.86 2.35 -6.07
N CYS A 23 -10.57 2.60 -6.23
CA CYS A 23 -9.98 3.93 -6.18
C CYS A 23 -8.71 3.97 -7.04
N THR A 24 -8.32 5.17 -7.46
CA THR A 24 -6.91 5.48 -7.77
C THR A 24 -6.38 6.29 -6.59
N CYS A 25 -6.03 5.61 -5.52
CA CYS A 25 -5.55 6.20 -4.27
C CYS A 25 -4.17 5.62 -3.92
N PRO A 26 -3.42 6.19 -2.94
CA PRO A 26 -2.09 5.69 -2.59
C PRO A 26 -2.04 4.20 -2.22
N GLU A 27 -3.18 3.65 -1.79
CA GLU A 27 -3.38 2.23 -1.45
C GLU A 27 -3.59 1.33 -2.67
N ASP A 28 -3.93 1.88 -3.85
CA ASP A 28 -3.88 1.22 -5.16
C ASP A 28 -2.45 1.31 -5.69
N VAL A 29 -1.62 0.38 -5.23
CA VAL A 29 -0.16 0.41 -5.41
C VAL A 29 0.23 -0.03 -6.81
N ASN A 30 -0.53 -0.93 -7.42
CA ASN A 30 -0.28 -1.37 -8.80
C ASN A 30 -0.94 -0.47 -9.86
N GLY A 31 -1.86 0.42 -9.46
CA GLY A 31 -2.56 1.36 -10.33
C GLY A 31 -3.66 0.70 -11.19
N ASP A 32 -4.22 -0.42 -10.75
CA ASP A 32 -5.28 -1.15 -11.48
C ASP A 32 -6.70 -0.66 -11.16
N GLY A 33 -6.83 0.29 -10.23
CA GLY A 33 -8.08 0.89 -9.81
C GLY A 33 -8.81 0.11 -8.71
N SER A 34 -8.21 -0.95 -8.15
CA SER A 34 -8.82 -1.80 -7.13
C SER A 34 -7.84 -2.13 -6.00
N VAL A 35 -8.11 -1.66 -4.77
CA VAL A 35 -7.28 -2.02 -3.62
C VAL A 35 -7.57 -3.47 -3.21
N ASN A 36 -6.60 -4.36 -3.42
CA ASN A 36 -6.77 -5.80 -3.19
C ASN A 36 -5.48 -6.49 -2.71
N ALA A 37 -5.47 -7.82 -2.71
CA ALA A 37 -4.34 -8.62 -2.24
C ALA A 37 -3.05 -8.38 -3.07
N ILE A 38 -3.16 -7.92 -4.31
CA ILE A 38 -2.01 -7.57 -5.15
C ILE A 38 -1.28 -6.36 -4.56
N ASP A 39 -1.98 -5.29 -4.21
CA ASP A 39 -1.41 -4.09 -3.59
C ASP A 39 -0.72 -4.40 -2.27
N PHE A 40 -1.43 -5.20 -1.46
CA PHE A 40 -0.89 -5.72 -0.21
C PHE A 40 0.43 -6.47 -0.40
N ASN A 41 0.50 -7.36 -1.40
CA ASN A 41 1.72 -8.13 -1.67
C ASN A 41 2.88 -7.24 -2.12
N ILE A 42 2.61 -6.14 -2.82
CA ILE A 42 3.65 -5.18 -3.20
C ILE A 42 4.21 -4.46 -1.97
N VAL A 43 3.35 -4.03 -1.04
CA VAL A 43 3.78 -3.43 0.23
C VAL A 43 4.61 -4.41 1.06
N VAL A 44 4.16 -5.66 1.19
CA VAL A 44 4.91 -6.73 1.89
C VAL A 44 6.26 -7.00 1.24
N GLY A 45 6.30 -7.04 -0.09
CA GLY A 45 7.54 -7.24 -0.85
C GLY A 45 8.59 -6.15 -0.59
N SER A 46 8.16 -4.99 -0.11
CA SER A 46 9.01 -3.82 0.20
C SER A 46 9.17 -3.58 1.70
N TYR A 47 8.72 -4.49 2.58
CA TYR A 47 8.71 -4.25 4.02
C TYR A 47 10.11 -3.98 4.59
N GLY A 48 10.25 -2.90 5.35
CA GLY A 48 11.53 -2.44 5.89
C GLY A 48 12.40 -1.67 4.90
N ALA A 49 11.95 -1.46 3.66
CA ALA A 49 12.62 -0.57 2.72
C ALA A 49 12.47 0.90 3.16
N SER A 50 13.52 1.67 2.92
CA SER A 50 13.53 3.12 3.03
C SER A 50 13.55 3.74 1.64
N CYS A 51 12.66 4.69 1.39
CA CYS A 51 12.68 5.51 0.18
C CYS A 51 13.49 6.78 0.47
N ASN A 52 14.66 6.93 -0.17
CA ASN A 52 15.45 8.17 -0.16
C ASN A 52 14.98 9.15 -1.23
#